data_AF-A0A953WX07-F1
#
_entry.id   AF-A0A953WX07-F1
#
_cell.length_a   1.000
_cell.length_b   1.000
_cell.length_c   1.000
_cell.angle_alpha   90.00
_cell.angle_beta   90.00
_cell.angle_gamma   90.00
#
_symmetry.space_group_name_H-M   'P 1'
#
loop_
_entity.id
_entity.type
_entity.pdbx_description
1 polymer ?
#
loop_
_entity_poly.entity_id
_entity_poly.type
_entity_poly.pdbx_seq_one_letter_code
_entity_poly.pdbx_strand_id
1 'polypeptide(L)'
;MAYSDAEAGFTQFEARPMSPAIGAELIGADLTRPTDELVSEVRAALLRYQVVFFRNQDITRAQHIAFARKFGELEIHPATPLDQPDREVLRIAHGPNSRGTENSWHSDVTWRAEPSLGSILRAIELPAVGGDTLFSNMVMAYEDLDEDLKARLCTMTAVHDIARVFAKRLKKDATELHAKYPPMEHPVIRTHPETGQRLIYVNTGFTDHIKDMDRKESDELLKYLYSRAAIPEYQCRFRWAP
;
A
#
# COMPACT_ATOMS: atom_id res chain seq x y z
N MET A 1 7.48 0.95 -18.55
CA MET A 1 6.99 2.07 -19.41
C MET A 1 6.90 3.34 -18.56
N ALA A 2 7.58 4.42 -18.95
CA ALA A 2 7.22 5.77 -18.48
C ALA A 2 5.81 6.09 -19.03
N TYR A 3 4.99 6.81 -18.26
CA TYR A 3 3.63 7.18 -18.69
C TYR A 3 3.63 7.62 -20.15
N SER A 4 2.93 6.89 -21.03
CA SER A 4 2.81 7.31 -22.42
C SER A 4 2.20 8.71 -22.45
N ASP A 5 2.77 9.62 -23.24
CA ASP A 5 2.37 11.03 -23.41
C ASP A 5 0.92 11.26 -23.87
N ALA A 6 0.10 10.20 -23.98
CA ALA A 6 -1.34 10.36 -24.00
C ALA A 6 -1.77 10.93 -22.64
N GLU A 7 -1.98 12.25 -22.60
CA GLU A 7 -2.67 12.98 -21.54
C GLU A 7 -3.91 12.17 -21.17
N ALA A 8 -3.92 11.60 -19.97
CA ALA A 8 -5.13 11.03 -19.44
C ALA A 8 -6.13 12.19 -19.32
N GLY A 9 -7.17 12.17 -20.15
CA GLY A 9 -8.17 13.23 -20.25
C GLY A 9 -9.07 13.28 -19.03
N PHE A 10 -8.51 13.59 -17.86
CA PHE A 10 -9.24 13.89 -16.64
C PHE A 10 -9.84 15.29 -16.75
N THR A 11 -11.10 15.42 -16.38
CA THR A 11 -11.87 16.67 -16.48
C THR A 11 -12.05 17.33 -15.11
N GLN A 12 -11.94 16.57 -14.02
CA GLN A 12 -12.15 17.05 -12.66
C GLN A 12 -10.86 17.53 -11.99
N PHE A 13 -9.70 17.24 -12.58
CA PHE A 13 -8.39 17.66 -12.08
C PHE A 13 -7.32 17.55 -13.17
N GLU A 14 -6.19 18.21 -12.94
CA GLU A 14 -4.94 17.97 -13.67
C GLU A 14 -4.12 16.90 -12.92
N ALA A 15 -3.72 15.83 -13.59
CA ALA A 15 -2.82 14.84 -13.00
C ALA A 15 -1.36 15.21 -13.29
N ARG A 16 -0.60 15.56 -12.25
CA ARG A 16 0.83 15.85 -12.34
C ARG A 16 1.66 14.66 -11.83
N PRO A 17 2.32 13.89 -12.73
CA PRO A 17 3.16 12.77 -12.32
C PRO A 17 4.30 13.21 -11.39
N MET A 18 4.58 12.41 -10.36
CA MET A 18 5.68 12.67 -9.41
C MET A 18 7.02 12.07 -9.87
N SER A 19 6.96 10.98 -10.63
CA SER A 19 8.09 10.30 -11.22
C SER A 19 7.65 9.69 -12.56
N PRO A 20 8.55 9.15 -13.39
CA PRO A 20 8.14 8.38 -14.56
C PRO A 20 7.48 7.03 -14.24
N ALA A 21 7.64 6.53 -13.01
CA ALA A 21 7.31 5.16 -12.62
C ALA A 21 6.03 5.03 -11.80
N ILE A 22 5.82 5.93 -10.83
CA ILE A 22 4.74 5.86 -9.84
C ILE A 22 4.40 7.25 -9.30
N GLY A 23 3.13 7.44 -8.94
CA GLY A 23 2.66 8.63 -8.22
C GLY A 23 2.19 9.76 -9.12
N ALA A 24 1.06 10.36 -8.78
CA ALA A 24 0.62 11.64 -9.32
C ALA A 24 -0.08 12.52 -8.27
N GLU A 25 0.19 13.82 -8.28
CA GLU A 25 -0.63 14.80 -7.58
C GLU A 25 -1.84 15.18 -8.45
N LEU A 26 -3.05 15.09 -7.91
CA LEU A 26 -4.30 15.44 -8.61
C LEU A 26 -4.69 16.87 -8.25
N ILE A 27 -4.27 17.82 -9.09
CA ILE A 27 -4.40 19.26 -8.87
C ILE A 27 -5.81 19.70 -9.23
N GLY A 28 -6.49 20.37 -8.30
CA GLY A 28 -7.85 20.89 -8.49
C GLY A 28 -8.98 19.93 -8.10
N ALA A 29 -8.67 18.68 -7.75
CA ALA A 29 -9.65 17.76 -7.20
C ALA A 29 -10.18 18.25 -5.83
N ASP A 30 -11.50 18.27 -5.65
CA ASP A 30 -12.17 18.68 -4.40
C ASP A 30 -12.87 17.49 -3.73
N LEU A 31 -12.28 16.99 -2.64
CA LEU A 31 -12.83 15.87 -1.87
C LEU A 31 -13.86 16.30 -0.81
N THR A 32 -14.18 17.59 -0.67
CA THR A 32 -15.21 18.04 0.28
C THR A 32 -16.61 17.62 -0.16
N ARG A 33 -16.85 17.57 -1.47
CA ARG A 33 -18.13 17.17 -2.08
C ARG A 33 -17.90 16.38 -3.36
N PRO A 34 -17.32 15.18 -3.28
CA PRO A 34 -16.90 14.44 -4.45
C PRO A 34 -18.13 13.99 -5.26
N THR A 35 -18.15 14.36 -6.54
CA THR A 35 -19.11 13.82 -7.50
C THR A 35 -18.75 12.38 -7.85
N ASP A 36 -19.70 11.60 -8.37
CA ASP A 36 -19.40 10.25 -8.83
C ASP A 36 -18.41 10.26 -10.02
N GLU A 37 -18.43 11.31 -10.83
CA GLU A 37 -17.44 11.56 -11.90
C GLU A 37 -16.02 11.72 -11.32
N LEU A 38 -15.85 12.56 -10.29
CA LEU A 38 -14.56 12.74 -9.63
C LEU A 38 -14.05 11.42 -9.04
N VAL A 39 -14.92 10.66 -8.37
CA VAL A 39 -14.52 9.36 -7.81
C VAL A 39 -14.05 8.40 -8.91
N SER A 40 -14.77 8.34 -10.03
CA SER A 40 -14.43 7.51 -11.18
C SER A 40 -13.07 7.90 -11.77
N GLU A 41 -12.83 9.20 -12.00
CA GLU A 41 -11.56 9.71 -12.49
C GLU A 41 -10.42 9.46 -11.50
N VAL A 42 -10.65 9.62 -10.20
CA VAL A 42 -9.65 9.28 -9.16
C VAL A 42 -9.32 7.80 -9.18
N ARG A 43 -10.31 6.90 -9.36
CA ARG A 43 -10.05 5.46 -9.48
C ARG A 43 -9.20 5.17 -10.72
N ALA A 44 -9.53 5.76 -11.87
CA ALA A 44 -8.74 5.62 -13.09
C ALA A 44 -7.30 6.14 -12.92
N ALA A 45 -7.14 7.28 -12.24
CA ALA A 45 -5.83 7.82 -11.89
C ALA A 45 -5.08 6.88 -10.93
N LEU A 46 -5.73 6.32 -9.91
CA LEU A 46 -5.12 5.35 -9.00
C LEU A 46 -4.65 4.09 -9.74
N LEU A 47 -5.45 3.55 -10.66
CA LEU A 47 -5.05 2.40 -11.47
C LEU A 47 -3.87 2.71 -12.40
N ARG A 48 -3.78 3.94 -12.92
CA ARG A 48 -2.69 4.39 -13.80
C ARG A 48 -1.40 4.71 -13.05
N TYR A 49 -1.51 5.45 -11.95
CA TYR A 49 -0.37 6.01 -11.22
C TYR A 49 -0.01 5.21 -9.96
N GLN A 50 -0.81 4.20 -9.59
CA GLN A 50 -0.69 3.27 -8.45
C GLN A 50 -0.80 3.92 -7.06
N VAL A 51 -0.43 5.19 -6.94
CA VAL A 51 -0.65 6.04 -5.78
C VAL A 51 -0.97 7.45 -6.28
N VAL A 52 -1.94 8.11 -5.66
CA VAL A 52 -2.34 9.48 -6.01
C VAL A 52 -2.41 10.34 -4.76
N PHE A 53 -2.14 11.63 -4.94
CA PHE A 53 -2.03 12.57 -3.84
C PHE A 53 -2.91 13.79 -4.08
N PHE A 54 -3.48 14.28 -2.99
CA PHE A 54 -4.32 15.47 -2.97
C PHE A 54 -3.67 16.50 -2.05
N ARG A 55 -3.71 17.77 -2.45
CA ARG A 55 -3.28 18.90 -1.62
C ARG A 55 -4.50 19.73 -1.20
N ASN A 56 -4.39 20.43 -0.08
CA ASN A 56 -5.37 21.41 0.38
C ASN A 56 -6.79 20.82 0.56
N GLN A 57 -6.91 19.63 1.14
CA GLN A 57 -8.19 18.95 1.35
C GLN A 57 -8.71 19.18 2.78
N ASP A 58 -9.45 20.26 2.99
CA ASP A 58 -10.11 20.54 4.28
C ASP A 58 -11.41 19.74 4.43
N ILE A 59 -11.26 18.43 4.59
CA ILE A 59 -12.37 17.50 4.78
C ILE A 59 -12.57 17.18 6.26
N THR A 60 -13.80 16.92 6.69
CA THR A 60 -14.07 16.33 8.00
C THR A 60 -13.72 14.84 8.02
N ARG A 61 -13.62 14.22 9.20
CA ARG A 61 -13.46 12.76 9.28
C ARG A 61 -14.64 12.01 8.65
N ALA A 62 -15.85 12.53 8.80
CA ALA A 62 -17.03 11.97 8.17
C ALA A 62 -16.93 12.01 6.63
N GLN A 63 -16.45 13.10 6.05
CA GLN A 63 -16.18 13.20 4.61
C GLN A 63 -15.05 12.25 4.16
N HIS A 64 -13.97 12.11 4.94
CA HIS A 64 -12.89 11.15 4.66
C HIS A 64 -13.41 9.70 4.59
N ILE A 65 -14.22 9.30 5.58
CA ILE A 65 -14.85 7.97 5.61
C ILE A 65 -15.83 7.82 4.43
N ALA A 66 -16.67 8.83 4.16
CA ALA A 66 -17.64 8.79 3.08
C ALA A 66 -16.95 8.66 1.71
N PHE A 67 -15.84 9.34 1.50
CA PHE A 67 -15.02 9.22 0.30
C PHE A 67 -14.40 7.81 0.18
N ALA A 68 -13.85 7.27 1.27
CA ALA A 68 -13.28 5.92 1.27
C ALA A 68 -14.33 4.84 0.92
N ARG A 69 -15.56 4.98 1.42
CA ARG A 69 -16.68 4.08 1.10
C ARG A 69 -17.06 4.05 -0.39
N LYS A 70 -16.66 5.05 -1.17
CA LYS A 70 -16.87 5.05 -2.62
C LYS A 70 -15.98 4.04 -3.37
N PHE A 71 -14.93 3.52 -2.72
CA PHE A 71 -14.02 2.53 -3.30
C PHE A 71 -14.32 1.08 -2.87
N GLY A 72 -15.04 0.89 -1.76
CA GLY A 72 -15.41 -0.42 -1.25
C GLY A 72 -15.79 -0.41 0.24
N GLU A 73 -15.98 -1.61 0.80
CA GLU A 73 -16.19 -1.78 2.24
C GLU A 73 -14.93 -1.42 3.04
N LEU A 74 -15.12 -0.78 4.20
CA LEU A 74 -14.02 -0.38 5.06
C LEU A 74 -13.73 -1.45 6.10
N GLU A 75 -12.47 -1.85 6.22
CA GLU A 75 -12.05 -2.77 7.25
C GLU A 75 -11.76 -2.07 8.59
N ILE A 76 -11.89 -2.82 9.69
CA ILE A 76 -11.44 -2.38 11.01
C ILE A 76 -10.10 -3.08 11.30
N HIS A 77 -9.05 -2.27 11.41
CA HIS A 77 -7.71 -2.76 11.71
C HIS A 77 -7.62 -3.26 13.16
N PRO A 78 -6.93 -4.39 13.45
CA PRO A 78 -6.85 -4.96 14.80
C PRO A 78 -6.15 -4.07 15.83
N ALA A 79 -5.36 -3.09 15.38
CA ALA A 79 -4.73 -2.10 16.25
C ALA A 79 -5.64 -0.91 16.60
N THR A 80 -6.84 -0.79 16.01
CA THR A 80 -7.78 0.27 16.37
C THR A 80 -8.40 -0.01 17.75
N PRO A 81 -8.32 0.92 18.72
CA PRO A 81 -8.93 0.76 20.03
C PRO A 81 -10.43 0.46 19.95
N LEU A 82 -10.94 -0.39 20.84
CA LEU A 82 -12.34 -0.83 20.82
C LEU A 82 -13.33 0.29 21.15
N ASP A 83 -12.91 1.24 21.98
CA ASP A 83 -13.66 2.39 22.48
C ASP A 83 -13.55 3.63 21.56
N GLN A 84 -12.74 3.55 20.49
CA GLN A 84 -12.59 4.66 19.56
C GLN A 84 -13.87 4.86 18.73
N PRO A 85 -14.39 6.09 18.57
CA PRO A 85 -15.37 6.37 17.52
C PRO A 85 -14.74 6.22 16.13
N ASP A 86 -15.55 5.96 15.12
CA ASP A 86 -15.12 5.82 13.72
C ASP A 86 -14.02 4.75 13.59
N ARG A 87 -14.33 3.50 13.98
CA ARG A 87 -13.33 2.42 14.10
C ARG A 87 -12.72 2.00 12.78
N GLU A 88 -13.32 2.36 11.66
CA GLU A 88 -12.73 2.27 10.33
C GLU A 88 -11.50 3.18 10.14
N VAL A 89 -11.31 4.20 10.99
CA VAL A 89 -10.16 5.11 10.92
C VAL A 89 -9.09 4.66 11.91
N LEU A 90 -8.03 4.03 11.39
CA LEU A 90 -6.82 3.80 12.17
C LEU A 90 -6.07 5.12 12.39
N ARG A 91 -5.83 5.47 13.66
CA ARG A 91 -5.05 6.68 14.01
C ARG A 91 -3.57 6.31 14.13
N ILE A 92 -2.75 6.92 13.28
CA ILE A 92 -1.29 6.82 13.36
C ILE A 92 -0.79 8.12 14.00
N ALA A 93 -0.38 8.05 15.26
CA ALA A 93 0.06 9.20 16.03
C ALA A 93 1.44 8.93 16.63
N HIS A 94 2.38 9.81 16.32
CA HIS A 94 3.74 9.80 16.82
C HIS A 94 4.06 11.16 17.43
N GLY A 95 4.91 11.15 18.46
CA GLY A 95 5.29 12.35 19.20
C GLY A 95 6.64 12.17 19.87
N PRO A 96 7.08 13.13 20.71
CA PRO A 96 8.40 13.10 21.34
C PRO A 96 8.72 11.79 22.08
N ASN A 97 7.69 11.15 22.65
CA ASN A 97 7.81 9.92 23.43
C ASN A 97 7.40 8.65 22.67
N SER A 98 7.03 8.76 21.39
CA SER A 98 6.58 7.64 20.55
C SER A 98 7.05 7.85 19.12
N ARG A 99 8.22 7.31 18.79
CA ARG A 99 8.81 7.42 17.45
C ARG A 99 8.09 6.49 16.47
N GLY A 100 7.92 6.94 15.23
CA GLY A 100 7.45 6.09 14.13
C GLY A 100 8.40 4.91 13.89
N THR A 101 7.83 3.72 13.75
CA THR A 101 8.58 2.46 13.56
C THR A 101 8.30 1.80 12.21
N GLU A 102 7.34 2.34 11.46
CA GLU A 102 6.85 1.92 10.15
C GLU A 102 7.84 2.31 9.03
N ASN A 103 9.13 2.01 9.22
CA ASN A 103 10.24 2.42 8.35
C ASN A 103 10.77 1.27 7.48
N SER A 104 9.94 0.27 7.18
CA SER A 104 10.26 -0.89 6.34
C SER A 104 9.29 -1.01 5.18
N TRP A 105 9.77 -1.43 4.01
CA TRP A 105 8.93 -1.65 2.83
C TRP A 105 7.87 -2.73 3.08
N HIS A 106 6.60 -2.34 2.99
CA HIS A 106 5.46 -3.23 3.17
C HIS A 106 4.26 -2.84 2.29
N SER A 107 3.35 -3.80 2.15
CA SER A 107 1.97 -3.58 1.70
C SER A 107 1.07 -3.97 2.87
N ASP A 108 0.05 -3.17 3.12
CA ASP A 108 -0.83 -3.35 4.28
C ASP A 108 -1.57 -4.68 4.25
N VAL A 109 -1.75 -5.27 5.44
CA VAL A 109 -2.67 -6.39 5.72
C VAL A 109 -2.61 -7.60 4.79
N THR A 110 -1.46 -7.86 4.15
CA THR A 110 -1.26 -9.04 3.29
C THR A 110 -1.42 -10.39 4.00
N TRP A 111 -1.51 -10.40 5.33
CA TRP A 111 -1.86 -11.56 6.16
C TRP A 111 -3.37 -11.88 6.20
N ARG A 112 -4.22 -11.09 5.52
CA ARG A 112 -5.64 -11.41 5.33
C ARG A 112 -5.83 -12.30 4.09
N ALA A 113 -6.91 -13.08 4.08
CA ALA A 113 -7.32 -13.88 2.92
C ALA A 113 -7.64 -12.98 1.72
N GLU A 114 -8.31 -11.85 1.99
CA GLU A 114 -8.61 -10.79 1.03
C GLU A 114 -7.92 -9.50 1.53
N PRO A 115 -6.67 -9.24 1.11
CA PRO A 115 -5.98 -7.99 1.46
C PRO A 115 -6.71 -6.77 0.89
N SER A 116 -6.61 -5.62 1.56
CA SER A 116 -7.28 -4.39 1.14
C SER A 116 -6.87 -3.96 -0.28
N LEU A 117 -7.81 -3.34 -1.00
CA LEU A 117 -7.54 -2.67 -2.28
C LEU A 117 -6.50 -1.54 -2.13
N GLY A 118 -6.58 -0.80 -1.03
CA GLY A 118 -5.67 0.30 -0.73
C GLY A 118 -6.07 1.03 0.55
N SER A 119 -5.29 2.06 0.89
CA SER A 119 -5.43 2.88 2.10
C SER A 119 -5.55 4.36 1.70
N ILE A 120 -6.44 5.12 2.36
CA ILE A 120 -6.56 6.57 2.18
C ILE A 120 -6.03 7.26 3.44
N LEU A 121 -4.83 7.82 3.35
CA LEU A 121 -4.18 8.53 4.44
C LEU A 121 -4.52 10.01 4.40
N ARG A 122 -4.69 10.60 5.59
CA ARG A 122 -4.88 12.04 5.78
C ARG A 122 -3.93 12.53 6.87
N ALA A 123 -3.08 13.50 6.53
CA ALA A 123 -2.27 14.20 7.50
C ALA A 123 -3.14 15.11 8.38
N ILE A 124 -2.88 15.09 9.69
CA ILE A 124 -3.56 15.94 10.68
C ILE A 124 -2.54 16.83 11.39
N GLU A 125 -1.47 16.23 11.89
CA GLU A 125 -0.35 16.92 12.53
C GLU A 125 0.95 16.44 11.88
N LEU A 126 1.83 17.37 11.52
CA LEU A 126 3.09 17.10 10.83
C LEU A 126 4.24 17.84 11.53
N PRO A 127 5.45 17.24 11.59
CA PRO A 127 6.65 17.98 11.98
C PRO A 127 7.02 19.00 10.90
N ALA A 128 7.78 20.03 11.27
CA ALA A 128 8.26 21.04 10.31
C ALA A 128 9.12 20.43 9.17
N VAL A 129 9.87 19.37 9.49
CA VAL A 129 10.71 18.62 8.55
C VAL A 129 10.65 17.13 8.88
N GLY A 130 10.55 16.29 7.86
CA GLY A 130 10.53 14.83 7.98
C GLY A 130 9.12 14.24 7.96
N GLY A 131 9.05 12.91 8.08
CA GLY A 131 7.78 12.17 8.01
C GLY A 131 7.32 11.82 6.59
N ASP A 132 8.15 12.06 5.57
CA ASP A 132 7.87 11.69 4.19
C ASP A 132 7.58 10.19 4.05
N THR A 133 6.73 9.86 3.08
CA THR A 133 6.41 8.46 2.75
C THR A 133 6.92 8.13 1.36
N LEU A 134 7.57 6.98 1.22
CA LEU A 134 8.01 6.48 -0.07
C LEU A 134 7.07 5.37 -0.55
N PHE A 135 6.86 5.32 -1.86
CA PHE A 135 6.10 4.29 -2.55
C PHE A 135 6.96 3.70 -3.66
N SER A 136 6.76 2.42 -3.99
CA SER A 136 7.53 1.70 -5.01
C SER A 136 6.62 0.95 -5.99
N ASN A 137 6.93 1.04 -7.28
CA ASN A 137 6.24 0.34 -8.36
C ASN A 137 6.68 -1.12 -8.44
N MET A 138 5.90 -2.01 -7.83
CA MET A 138 6.20 -3.45 -7.86
C MET A 138 5.84 -4.15 -9.18
N VAL A 139 5.12 -3.46 -10.10
CA VAL A 139 4.94 -3.90 -11.49
C VAL A 139 6.25 -3.74 -12.24
N MET A 140 6.87 -2.55 -12.20
CA MET A 140 8.18 -2.32 -12.81
C MET A 140 9.27 -3.20 -12.19
N ALA A 141 9.22 -3.41 -10.88
CA ALA A 141 10.13 -4.34 -10.21
C ALA A 141 10.04 -5.78 -10.74
N TYR A 142 8.85 -6.22 -11.14
CA TYR A 142 8.62 -7.51 -11.81
C TYR A 142 9.07 -7.48 -13.27
N GLU A 143 8.72 -6.43 -14.02
CA GLU A 143 9.06 -6.27 -15.44
C GLU A 143 10.58 -6.32 -15.69
N ASP A 144 11.38 -5.81 -14.75
CA ASP A 144 12.85 -5.76 -14.82
C ASP A 144 13.53 -7.07 -14.37
N LEU A 145 12.78 -8.13 -14.06
CA LEU A 145 13.36 -9.45 -13.81
C LEU A 145 13.66 -10.19 -15.13
N ASP A 146 14.67 -11.06 -15.09
CA ASP A 146 14.95 -11.97 -16.21
C ASP A 146 13.77 -12.94 -16.44
N GLU A 147 13.52 -13.31 -17.70
CA GLU A 147 12.36 -14.14 -18.08
C GLU A 147 12.32 -15.50 -17.39
N ASP A 148 13.47 -16.16 -17.22
CA ASP A 148 13.57 -17.44 -16.50
C ASP A 148 13.14 -17.29 -15.03
N LEU A 149 13.53 -16.18 -14.39
CA LEU A 149 13.14 -15.89 -13.02
C LEU A 149 11.64 -15.55 -12.95
N LYS A 150 11.10 -14.77 -13.89
CA LYS A 150 9.65 -14.50 -13.97
C LYS A 150 8.85 -15.80 -14.09
N ALA A 151 9.27 -16.70 -14.98
CA ALA A 151 8.61 -17.99 -15.18
C ALA A 151 8.61 -18.84 -13.90
N ARG A 152 9.75 -18.88 -13.19
CA ARG A 152 9.87 -19.56 -11.91
C ARG A 152 9.00 -18.92 -10.82
N LEU A 153 9.01 -17.60 -10.67
CA LEU A 153 8.27 -16.91 -9.61
C LEU A 153 6.75 -16.97 -9.81
N CYS A 154 6.27 -17.05 -11.06
CA CYS A 154 4.84 -17.13 -11.37
C CYS A 154 4.17 -18.41 -10.84
N THR A 155 4.94 -19.44 -10.50
CA THR A 155 4.41 -20.71 -9.94
C THR A 155 4.52 -20.77 -8.41
N MET A 156 5.13 -19.78 -7.77
CA MET A 156 5.44 -19.80 -6.35
C MET A 156 4.36 -19.12 -5.51
N THR A 157 4.19 -19.64 -4.30
CA THR A 157 3.28 -19.12 -3.28
C THR A 157 4.09 -18.73 -2.04
N ALA A 158 3.79 -17.59 -1.45
CA ALA A 158 4.37 -17.11 -0.20
C ALA A 158 3.34 -17.17 0.93
N VAL A 159 3.82 -17.48 2.14
CA VAL A 159 3.03 -17.44 3.38
C VAL A 159 3.19 -16.07 4.02
N HIS A 160 2.08 -15.44 4.40
CA HIS A 160 2.02 -14.13 5.04
C HIS A 160 1.43 -14.27 6.45
N ASP A 161 2.12 -13.71 7.44
CA ASP A 161 1.80 -13.88 8.85
C ASP A 161 1.75 -12.54 9.60
N ILE A 162 0.61 -12.28 10.23
CA ILE A 162 0.37 -11.11 11.08
C ILE A 162 1.32 -11.07 12.30
N ALA A 163 1.69 -12.22 12.85
CA ALA A 163 2.44 -12.35 14.10
C ALA A 163 3.85 -11.75 13.97
N ARG A 164 4.42 -11.74 12.75
CA ARG A 164 5.73 -11.15 12.45
C ARG A 164 5.84 -9.68 12.88
N VAL A 165 4.75 -8.92 12.72
CA VAL A 165 4.70 -7.50 13.09
C VAL A 165 3.93 -7.30 14.39
N PHE A 166 2.76 -7.93 14.52
CA PHE A 166 1.80 -7.53 15.55
C PHE A 166 1.86 -8.32 16.84
N ALA A 167 2.54 -9.48 16.91
CA ALA A 167 2.68 -10.20 18.18
C ALA A 167 3.37 -9.31 19.22
N LYS A 168 4.53 -8.74 18.86
CA LYS A 168 5.26 -7.80 19.72
C LYS A 168 4.52 -6.48 19.91
N ARG A 169 3.96 -5.91 18.83
CA ARG A 169 3.31 -4.58 18.87
C ARG A 169 2.03 -4.58 19.73
N LEU A 170 1.25 -5.64 19.67
CA LEU A 170 0.01 -5.80 20.43
C LEU A 170 0.21 -6.52 21.76
N LYS A 171 1.44 -6.96 22.07
CA LYS A 171 1.79 -7.78 23.25
C LYS A 171 0.92 -9.04 23.34
N LYS A 172 0.75 -9.73 22.20
CA LYS A 172 -0.04 -10.97 22.06
C LYS A 172 0.85 -12.14 21.68
N ASP A 173 0.44 -13.33 22.07
CA ASP A 173 1.05 -14.57 21.58
C ASP A 173 0.70 -14.78 20.10
N ALA A 174 1.60 -15.40 19.34
CA ALA A 174 1.34 -15.73 17.94
C ALA A 174 0.09 -16.62 17.80
N THR A 175 -0.10 -17.58 18.70
CA THR A 175 -1.26 -18.47 18.72
C THR A 175 -2.58 -17.72 18.86
N GLU A 176 -2.61 -16.69 19.72
CA GLU A 176 -3.81 -15.85 19.91
C GLU A 176 -4.14 -15.08 18.63
N LEU A 177 -3.12 -14.57 17.94
CA LEU A 177 -3.30 -13.88 16.67
C LEU A 177 -3.76 -14.84 15.57
N HIS A 178 -3.13 -16.01 15.45
CA HIS A 178 -3.46 -17.02 14.44
C HIS A 178 -4.86 -17.59 14.60
N ALA A 179 -5.40 -17.67 15.82
CA ALA A 179 -6.79 -18.08 16.04
C ALA A 179 -7.80 -17.15 15.35
N LYS A 180 -7.46 -15.87 15.18
CA LYS A 180 -8.31 -14.89 14.50
C LYS A 180 -7.86 -14.62 13.05
N TYR A 181 -6.57 -14.68 12.81
CA TYR A 181 -5.92 -14.32 11.56
C TYR A 181 -4.84 -15.37 11.26
N PRO A 182 -5.25 -16.57 10.78
CA PRO A 182 -4.29 -17.60 10.45
C PRO A 182 -3.37 -17.12 9.31
N PRO A 183 -2.14 -17.64 9.21
CA PRO A 183 -1.26 -17.33 8.08
C PRO A 183 -1.97 -17.57 6.75
N MET A 184 -1.75 -16.66 5.79
CA MET A 184 -2.42 -16.70 4.49
C MET A 184 -1.42 -16.94 3.38
N GLU A 185 -1.84 -17.71 2.38
CA GLU A 185 -1.04 -18.02 1.20
C GLU A 185 -1.41 -17.09 0.04
N HIS A 186 -0.41 -16.42 -0.54
CA HIS A 186 -0.58 -15.54 -1.69
C HIS A 186 0.47 -15.84 -2.77
N PRO A 187 0.16 -15.67 -4.07
CA PRO A 187 1.15 -15.81 -5.13
C PRO A 187 2.33 -14.84 -4.93
N VAL A 188 3.55 -15.32 -5.15
CA VAL A 188 4.74 -14.43 -5.16
C VAL A 188 4.63 -13.38 -6.25
N ILE A 189 4.07 -13.75 -7.40
CA ILE A 189 3.67 -12.83 -8.46
C ILE A 189 2.15 -12.75 -8.50
N ARG A 190 1.59 -11.58 -8.15
CA ARG A 190 0.15 -11.34 -8.17
C ARG A 190 -0.24 -10.60 -9.46
N THR A 191 -1.39 -10.96 -10.02
CA THR A 191 -2.03 -10.20 -11.11
C THR A 191 -3.01 -9.20 -10.50
N HIS A 192 -2.86 -7.92 -10.83
CA HIS A 192 -3.80 -6.89 -10.40
C HIS A 192 -5.17 -7.13 -11.07
N PRO A 193 -6.27 -7.22 -10.30
CA PRO A 193 -7.56 -7.66 -10.84
C PRO A 193 -8.15 -6.72 -11.89
N GLU A 194 -7.90 -5.40 -11.78
CA GLU A 194 -8.45 -4.40 -12.72
C GLU A 194 -7.53 -4.07 -13.90
N THR A 195 -6.20 -4.07 -13.72
CA THR A 195 -5.25 -3.66 -14.79
C THR A 195 -4.65 -4.86 -15.52
N GLY A 196 -4.75 -6.07 -14.96
CA GLY A 196 -4.10 -7.27 -15.49
C GLY A 196 -2.58 -7.28 -15.35
N GLN A 197 -1.98 -6.23 -14.78
CA GLN A 197 -0.53 -6.14 -14.59
C GLN A 197 -0.05 -7.15 -13.55
N ARG A 198 1.13 -7.72 -13.77
CA ARG A 198 1.80 -8.61 -12.81
C ARG A 198 2.78 -7.82 -11.96
N LEU A 199 2.85 -8.15 -10.67
CA LEU A 199 3.72 -7.49 -9.70
C LEU A 199 4.30 -8.48 -8.69
N ILE A 200 5.46 -8.16 -8.15
CA ILE A 200 6.04 -8.88 -7.00
C ILE A 200 5.18 -8.58 -5.76
N TYR A 201 4.58 -9.60 -5.15
CA TYR A 201 3.62 -9.48 -4.04
C TYR A 201 4.15 -10.10 -2.74
N VAL A 202 5.40 -9.81 -2.42
CA VAL A 202 6.01 -10.17 -1.14
C VAL A 202 6.55 -8.91 -0.46
N ASN A 203 6.61 -8.91 0.87
CA ASN A 203 7.14 -7.77 1.60
C ASN A 203 7.85 -8.15 2.91
N THR A 204 8.70 -7.23 3.37
CA THR A 204 9.56 -7.46 4.55
C THR A 204 8.78 -7.60 5.86
N GLY A 205 7.58 -7.00 5.94
CA GLY A 205 6.78 -6.99 7.16
C GLY A 205 6.11 -8.33 7.40
N PHE A 206 5.35 -8.81 6.42
CA PHE A 206 4.38 -9.89 6.64
C PHE A 206 4.74 -11.20 5.96
N THR A 207 5.51 -11.21 4.88
CA THR A 207 5.90 -12.47 4.25
C THR A 207 6.85 -13.24 5.17
N ASP A 208 6.49 -14.47 5.52
CA ASP A 208 7.30 -15.34 6.36
C ASP A 208 8.29 -16.19 5.56
N HIS A 209 7.79 -16.91 4.55
CA HIS A 209 8.58 -17.79 3.69
C HIS A 209 7.85 -18.08 2.37
N ILE A 210 8.57 -18.62 1.38
CA ILE A 210 8.01 -19.22 0.16
C ILE A 210 7.66 -20.67 0.48
N LYS A 211 6.42 -21.04 0.20
CA LYS A 211 5.87 -22.38 0.44
C LYS A 211 6.63 -23.43 -0.35
N ASP A 212 6.78 -24.62 0.23
CA ASP A 212 7.43 -25.79 -0.39
C ASP A 212 8.90 -25.56 -0.80
N MET A 213 9.56 -24.59 -0.17
CA MET A 213 10.97 -24.24 -0.39
C MET A 213 11.76 -24.38 0.92
N ASP A 214 13.03 -24.77 0.85
CA ASP A 214 13.90 -24.74 2.02
C ASP A 214 13.95 -23.32 2.62
N ARG A 215 13.99 -23.22 3.95
CA ARG A 215 13.90 -21.93 4.64
C ARG A 215 15.03 -20.99 4.23
N LYS A 216 16.26 -21.49 4.12
CA LYS A 216 17.42 -20.67 3.76
C LYS A 216 17.32 -20.18 2.32
N GLU A 217 16.92 -21.05 1.40
CA GLU A 217 16.72 -20.68 0.00
C GLU A 217 15.57 -19.66 -0.18
N SER A 218 14.48 -19.86 0.56
CA SER A 218 13.37 -18.91 0.65
C SER A 218 13.84 -17.54 1.14
N ASP A 219 14.58 -17.49 2.25
CA ASP A 219 15.07 -16.25 2.83
C ASP A 219 16.01 -15.50 1.87
N GLU A 220 16.87 -16.22 1.14
CA GLU A 220 17.76 -15.65 0.12
C GLU A 220 16.98 -15.07 -1.07
N LEU A 221 16.00 -15.81 -1.60
CA LEU A 221 15.16 -15.34 -2.70
C LEU A 221 14.29 -14.15 -2.27
N LEU A 222 13.65 -14.22 -1.12
CA LEU A 222 12.85 -13.13 -0.57
C LEU A 222 13.68 -11.87 -0.35
N LYS A 223 14.91 -11.99 0.17
CA LYS A 223 15.82 -10.86 0.32
C LYS A 223 16.12 -10.18 -1.02
N TYR A 224 16.33 -10.96 -2.08
CA TYR A 224 16.49 -10.41 -3.43
C TYR A 224 15.23 -9.67 -3.89
N LEU A 225 14.04 -10.29 -3.75
CA LEU A 225 12.77 -9.66 -4.15
C LEU A 225 12.47 -8.37 -3.37
N TYR A 226 12.74 -8.34 -2.06
CA TYR A 226 12.57 -7.14 -1.25
C TYR A 226 13.50 -6.01 -1.66
N SER A 227 14.73 -6.33 -2.07
CA SER A 227 15.71 -5.33 -2.49
C SER A 227 15.26 -4.54 -3.71
N ARG A 228 14.38 -5.13 -4.54
CA ARG A 228 13.83 -4.48 -5.74
C ARG A 228 13.04 -3.22 -5.39
N ALA A 229 12.31 -3.22 -4.27
CA ALA A 229 11.56 -2.04 -3.83
C ALA A 229 12.45 -0.83 -3.49
N ALA A 230 13.74 -1.07 -3.23
CA ALA A 230 14.72 -0.03 -2.90
C ALA A 230 15.42 0.58 -4.13
N ILE A 231 15.11 0.11 -5.35
CA ILE A 231 15.63 0.68 -6.60
C ILE A 231 14.99 2.07 -6.82
N PRO A 232 15.78 3.16 -6.85
CA PRO A 232 15.24 4.53 -6.91
C PRO A 232 14.31 4.80 -8.09
N GLU A 233 14.59 4.18 -9.24
CA GLU A 233 13.84 4.32 -10.47
C GLU A 233 12.39 3.83 -10.37
N TYR A 234 12.08 2.98 -9.39
CA TYR A 234 10.72 2.48 -9.16
C TYR A 234 9.94 3.32 -8.17
N GLN A 235 10.56 4.34 -7.57
CA GLN A 235 10.01 5.00 -6.39
C GLN A 235 9.47 6.40 -6.68
N CYS A 236 8.51 6.81 -5.84
CA CYS A 236 8.27 8.22 -5.59
C CYS A 236 8.33 8.50 -4.08
N ARG A 237 8.66 9.74 -3.74
CA ARG A 237 8.71 10.21 -2.35
C ARG A 237 7.71 11.35 -2.18
N PHE A 238 6.75 11.14 -1.30
CA PHE A 238 5.75 12.12 -0.97
C PHE A 238 6.09 12.86 0.32
N ARG A 239 6.34 14.16 0.19
CA ARG A 239 6.45 15.07 1.33
C ARG A 239 5.05 15.55 1.72
N TRP A 240 4.62 15.17 2.91
CA TRP A 240 3.35 15.61 3.47
C TRP A 240 3.33 17.13 3.67
N ALA A 241 2.14 17.71 3.49
CA ALA A 241 1.84 19.09 3.83
C ALA A 241 0.44 19.14 4.45
N PRO A 242 0.15 20.15 5.28
CA PRO A 242 -1.20 20.41 5.78
C PRO A 242 -2.25 20.53 4.68
#